data_AF-A0A174VSQ9-F1
#
_entry.id   AF-A0A174VSQ9-F1
#
_cell.length_a   1.000
_cell.length_b   1.000
_cell.length_c   1.000
_cell.angle_alpha   90.00
_cell.angle_beta   90.00
_cell.angle_gamma   90.00
#
_symmetry.space_group_name_H-M   'P 1'
#
loop_
_entity.id
_entity.type
_entity.pdbx_description
1 polymer ?
#
loop_
_entity_poly.entity_id
_entity_poly.type
_entity_poly.pdbx_seq_one_letter_code
_entity_poly.pdbx_strand_id
1 'polypeptide(L)'
;MSLTTAEEEKVRAIITAFDNGKTIDQLPLADTNQPSKYLIEGVSKETGESVRIPFADAVSIVNKHIAIRRWKRGQGTPVGEAYGNIDFLRDLPSVIGLGCYLVSVDRSRRKLDPTNHRRFADGSPAALDGTMGDYLWCWNAHYYSWWVDSTYYYEAVSPTPIEGHLNYYIPAGGTSALGAGVMDRTSGTLVSVVSDDPRYRGGNNDATRDGKHNTQLGMVATNMNASAFGTAARKKGDGWESGWFVANSVVGYLYRLIMGTRDCQSALNPVKDSNGLYQGGTGKGVTEWSWDPWSSHNGGYPIIPTSVGIELGDSVGVSDYAVKGSDGGTVHQAHVPCFLGLKNFYGHIGLIERGALINKLSDGSGDYYVAPSLYSAFNINSIEGLIKAAKVPKNDPSGWKYITELSMQNLCSAPTVASGSSSTYYCDGWYNDNATSGLRCPFRRGFAYNGAYAGLACLDGHLAVSSAYAYWSSPLCYFAEDVSPVPVQY
;
A
#
# COMPACT_ATOMS: atom_id res chain seq x y z
N MET A 1 -55.38 24.58 45.60
CA MET A 1 -54.92 23.29 46.12
C MET A 1 -53.68 23.54 46.95
N SER A 2 -53.70 23.21 48.24
CA SER A 2 -52.48 23.19 49.06
C SER A 2 -51.69 21.93 48.71
N LEU A 3 -50.37 22.06 48.58
CA LEU A 3 -49.49 20.90 48.48
C LEU A 3 -49.63 20.08 49.77
N THR A 4 -49.58 18.76 49.63
CA THR A 4 -49.45 17.87 50.78
C THR A 4 -48.06 18.04 51.41
N THR A 5 -47.91 17.70 52.69
CA THR A 5 -46.62 17.81 53.39
C THR A 5 -45.48 17.08 52.66
N ALA A 6 -45.76 15.95 52.03
CA ALA A 6 -44.78 15.20 51.25
C ALA A 6 -44.39 15.90 49.93
N GLU A 7 -45.31 16.64 49.31
CA GLU A 7 -45.01 17.46 48.13
C GLU A 7 -44.22 18.71 48.51
N GLU A 8 -44.50 19.33 49.66
CA GLU A 8 -43.71 20.44 50.18
C GLU A 8 -42.26 20.03 50.48
N GLU A 9 -42.05 18.85 51.06
CA GLU A 9 -40.69 18.32 51.27
C GLU A 9 -39.94 18.10 49.94
N LYS A 10 -40.62 17.57 48.93
CA LYS A 10 -40.03 17.41 47.59
C LYS A 10 -39.69 18.76 46.94
N VAL A 11 -40.57 19.75 47.05
CA VAL A 11 -40.32 21.09 46.52
C VAL A 11 -39.15 21.75 47.25
N ARG A 12 -39.06 21.62 48.58
CA ARG A 12 -37.90 22.09 49.35
C ARG A 12 -36.61 21.40 48.92
N ALA A 13 -36.64 20.10 48.65
CA ALA A 13 -35.47 19.37 48.16
C ALA A 13 -35.04 19.85 46.77
N ILE A 14 -35.99 20.12 45.87
CA ILE A 14 -35.72 20.67 44.53
C ILE A 14 -35.11 22.08 44.62
N ILE A 15 -35.71 22.97 45.41
CA ILE A 15 -35.19 24.33 45.62
C ILE A 15 -33.77 24.26 46.21
N THR A 16 -33.57 23.43 47.23
CA THR A 16 -32.25 23.23 47.84
C THR A 16 -31.22 22.70 46.83
N ALA A 17 -31.61 21.78 45.94
CA ALA A 17 -30.73 21.27 44.89
C ALA A 17 -30.42 22.34 43.83
N PHE A 18 -31.40 23.16 43.47
CA PHE A 18 -31.24 24.27 42.53
C PHE A 18 -30.31 25.36 43.08
N ASP A 19 -30.53 25.78 44.33
CA ASP A 19 -29.73 26.81 45.01
C ASP A 19 -28.29 26.37 45.25
N ASN A 20 -28.06 25.06 45.45
CA ASN A 20 -26.71 24.49 45.60
C ASN A 20 -26.06 24.09 44.26
N GLY A 21 -26.77 24.21 43.14
CA GLY A 21 -26.25 23.92 41.82
C GLY A 21 -25.13 24.89 41.45
N LYS A 22 -24.00 24.37 40.98
CA LYS A 22 -22.89 25.19 40.48
C LYS A 22 -22.89 25.17 38.95
N THR A 23 -22.66 26.34 38.34
CA THR A 23 -22.35 26.40 36.91
C THR A 23 -20.93 25.92 36.65
N ILE A 24 -20.62 25.56 35.40
CA ILE A 24 -19.30 24.99 35.03
C ILE A 24 -18.13 25.92 35.41
N ASP A 25 -18.33 27.24 35.33
CA ASP A 25 -17.32 28.25 35.67
C ASP A 25 -17.10 28.42 37.18
N GLN A 26 -18.02 27.87 38.00
CA GLN A 26 -17.94 27.89 39.47
C GLN A 26 -17.33 26.61 40.04
N LEU A 27 -17.06 25.62 39.20
CA LEU A 27 -16.42 24.38 39.61
C LEU A 27 -14.89 24.57 39.69
N PRO A 28 -14.23 23.96 40.69
CA PRO A 28 -12.77 23.96 40.73
C PRO A 28 -12.22 23.13 39.54
N LEU A 29 -11.03 23.51 39.07
CA LEU A 29 -10.30 22.70 38.07
C LEU A 29 -10.00 21.31 38.64
N ALA A 30 -10.17 20.28 37.80
CA ALA A 30 -9.88 18.90 38.15
C ALA A 30 -8.37 18.64 38.28
N ASP A 31 -7.97 17.72 39.17
CA ASP A 31 -6.60 17.21 39.26
C ASP A 31 -6.35 16.22 38.12
N THR A 32 -5.67 16.69 37.08
CA THR A 32 -5.44 15.92 35.86
C THR A 32 -4.43 14.78 36.03
N ASN A 33 -3.82 14.59 37.20
CA ASN A 33 -2.87 13.49 37.43
C ASN A 33 -3.54 12.12 37.60
N GLN A 34 -4.85 12.06 37.86
CA GLN A 34 -5.60 10.81 38.01
C GLN A 34 -6.92 10.83 37.23
N PRO A 35 -6.87 10.84 35.88
CA PRO A 35 -8.03 10.97 35.01
C PRO A 35 -9.11 9.89 35.21
N SER A 36 -8.74 8.71 35.73
CA SER A 36 -9.66 7.60 36.04
C SER A 36 -10.68 7.92 37.15
N LYS A 37 -10.48 9.00 37.90
CA LYS A 37 -11.40 9.44 38.97
C LYS A 37 -12.61 10.22 38.44
N TYR A 38 -12.59 10.64 37.17
CA TYR A 38 -13.60 11.54 36.64
C TYR A 38 -14.57 10.84 35.70
N LEU A 39 -15.82 11.32 35.71
CA LEU A 39 -16.87 10.96 34.76
C LEU A 39 -17.24 12.21 33.99
N ILE A 40 -17.57 12.04 32.71
CA ILE A 40 -18.14 13.06 31.84
C ILE A 40 -19.60 12.69 31.59
N GLU A 41 -20.48 13.67 31.62
CA GLU A 41 -21.85 13.51 31.10
C GLU A 41 -21.82 13.72 29.59
N GLY A 42 -22.28 12.73 28.83
CA GLY A 42 -22.49 12.81 27.39
C GLY A 42 -23.97 12.71 27.06
N VAL A 43 -24.36 13.15 25.86
CA VAL A 43 -25.72 12.94 25.33
C VAL A 43 -25.62 12.08 24.08
N SER A 44 -26.34 10.97 24.06
CA SER A 44 -26.41 10.08 22.88
C SER A 44 -27.08 10.81 21.72
N LYS A 45 -26.43 10.88 20.56
CA LYS A 45 -27.05 11.47 19.35
C LYS A 45 -28.17 10.62 18.77
N GLU A 46 -28.18 9.31 19.05
CA GLU A 46 -29.16 8.37 18.51
C GLU A 46 -30.44 8.35 19.35
N THR A 47 -30.30 8.44 20.67
CA THR A 47 -31.43 8.30 21.62
C THR A 47 -31.80 9.59 22.33
N GLY A 48 -30.92 10.60 22.34
CA GLY A 48 -31.10 11.85 23.09
C GLY A 48 -30.91 11.71 24.60
N GLU A 49 -30.56 10.51 25.09
CA GLU A 49 -30.40 10.24 26.52
C GLU A 49 -29.04 10.69 27.05
N SER A 50 -29.02 11.21 28.29
CA SER A 50 -27.79 11.51 29.02
C SER A 50 -27.13 10.21 29.51
N VAL A 51 -25.84 10.07 29.25
CA VAL A 51 -25.01 8.91 29.60
C VAL A 51 -23.79 9.34 30.41
N ARG A 52 -23.26 8.43 31.23
CA ARG A 52 -21.98 8.61 31.93
C ARG A 52 -20.85 7.99 31.12
N ILE A 53 -19.75 8.72 30.94
CA ILE A 53 -18.56 8.26 30.24
C ILE A 53 -17.37 8.41 31.19
N PRO A 54 -16.63 7.33 31.52
CA PRO A 54 -15.39 7.47 32.28
C PRO A 54 -14.39 8.34 31.53
N PHE A 55 -13.84 9.36 32.20
CA PHE A 55 -12.95 10.33 31.55
C PHE A 55 -11.67 9.66 31.03
N ALA A 56 -11.12 8.70 31.77
CA ALA A 56 -9.98 7.90 31.30
C ALA A 56 -10.31 7.08 30.05
N ASP A 57 -11.54 6.59 29.90
CA ASP A 57 -11.97 5.86 28.71
C ASP A 57 -12.20 6.81 27.53
N ALA A 58 -12.78 7.98 27.77
CA ALA A 58 -12.90 9.02 26.76
C ALA A 58 -11.52 9.46 26.24
N VAL A 59 -10.56 9.69 27.15
CA VAL A 59 -9.18 10.06 26.80
C VAL A 59 -8.44 8.89 26.13
N SER A 60 -8.64 7.65 26.58
CA SER A 60 -7.98 6.49 25.97
C SER A 60 -8.50 6.24 24.56
N ILE A 61 -9.80 6.39 24.30
CA ILE A 61 -10.41 6.33 22.97
C ILE A 61 -9.79 7.39 22.04
N VAL A 62 -9.56 8.60 22.54
CA VAL A 62 -8.91 9.67 21.77
C VAL A 62 -7.41 9.42 21.61
N ASN A 63 -6.75 8.78 22.58
CA ASN A 63 -5.31 8.50 22.58
C ASN A 63 -4.93 7.14 21.96
N LYS A 64 -5.86 6.32 21.48
CA LYS A 64 -5.50 5.11 20.74
C LYS A 64 -4.78 5.53 19.45
N HIS A 65 -3.50 5.17 19.35
CA HIS A 65 -2.62 5.41 18.20
C HIS A 65 -3.01 4.51 17.00
N ILE A 66 -4.25 4.64 16.51
CA ILE A 66 -4.79 3.83 15.42
C ILE A 66 -5.21 4.75 14.28
N ALA A 67 -4.62 4.56 13.12
CA ALA A 67 -4.92 5.30 11.90
C ALA A 67 -5.98 4.52 11.14
N ILE A 68 -7.17 5.11 10.95
CA ILE A 68 -8.30 4.41 10.33
C ILE A 68 -8.84 5.21 9.15
N ARG A 69 -9.06 4.51 8.03
CA ARG A 69 -9.94 4.96 6.95
C ARG A 69 -11.08 3.97 6.78
N ARG A 70 -12.26 4.49 6.44
CA ARG A 70 -13.44 3.67 6.15
C ARG A 70 -14.11 4.08 4.86
N TRP A 71 -14.75 3.13 4.19
CA TRP A 71 -15.47 3.33 2.94
C TRP A 71 -16.88 2.80 3.08
N LYS A 72 -17.86 3.64 2.71
CA LYS A 72 -19.26 3.23 2.74
C LYS A 72 -19.52 2.17 1.68
N ARG A 73 -20.08 1.04 2.12
CA ARG A 73 -20.41 -0.08 1.24
C ARG A 73 -21.59 0.29 0.35
N GLY A 74 -21.51 -0.08 -0.93
CA GLY A 74 -22.54 0.21 -1.93
C GLY A 74 -22.60 1.66 -2.44
N GLN A 75 -21.77 2.60 -1.96
CA GLN A 75 -21.77 3.99 -2.42
C GLN A 75 -20.95 4.23 -3.70
N GLY A 76 -20.26 3.24 -4.24
CA GLY A 76 -19.49 3.38 -5.49
C GLY A 76 -18.37 4.42 -5.43
N THR A 77 -17.96 4.92 -4.25
CA THR A 77 -16.90 5.94 -4.14
C THR A 77 -15.54 5.30 -3.86
N PRO A 78 -14.45 5.77 -4.51
CA PRO A 78 -13.10 5.40 -4.13
C PRO A 78 -12.56 6.19 -2.92
N VAL A 79 -13.20 7.32 -2.59
CA VAL A 79 -12.77 8.22 -1.52
C VAL A 79 -13.21 7.67 -0.16
N GLY A 80 -12.26 7.58 0.77
CA GLY A 80 -12.47 7.08 2.12
C GLY A 80 -12.61 8.19 3.15
N GLU A 81 -13.44 7.95 4.16
CA GLU A 81 -13.62 8.83 5.32
C GLU A 81 -12.51 8.60 6.35
N ALA A 82 -11.92 9.66 6.88
CA ALA A 82 -11.07 9.58 8.08
C ALA A 82 -11.94 9.22 9.29
N TYR A 83 -11.42 8.36 10.16
CA TYR A 83 -12.15 7.90 11.33
C TYR A 83 -11.21 7.70 12.52
N GLY A 84 -11.71 7.93 13.73
CA GLY A 84 -10.90 7.82 14.95
C GLY A 84 -9.96 9.02 15.14
N ASN A 85 -8.71 8.74 15.56
CA ASN A 85 -7.71 9.77 15.82
C ASN A 85 -7.11 10.31 14.51
N ILE A 86 -7.55 11.49 14.11
CA ILE A 86 -7.14 12.14 12.86
C ILE A 86 -5.68 12.60 12.90
N ASP A 87 -5.20 13.06 14.05
CA ASP A 87 -3.80 13.48 14.22
C ASP A 87 -2.86 12.29 14.02
N PHE A 88 -3.21 11.12 14.56
CA PHE A 88 -2.45 9.91 14.34
C PHE A 88 -2.49 9.43 12.89
N LEU A 89 -3.65 9.52 12.22
CA LEU A 89 -3.73 9.22 10.78
C LEU A 89 -2.83 10.15 9.96
N ARG A 90 -2.73 11.43 10.32
CA ARG A 90 -1.84 12.40 9.69
C ARG A 90 -0.36 12.07 9.94
N ASP A 91 -0.03 11.67 11.16
CA ASP A 91 1.34 11.42 11.59
C ASP A 91 1.81 9.99 11.32
N LEU A 92 0.92 9.09 10.85
CA LEU A 92 1.19 7.69 10.55
C LEU A 92 2.50 7.47 9.78
N PRO A 93 2.80 8.19 8.67
CA PRO A 93 4.07 8.02 7.96
C PRO A 93 5.29 8.15 8.86
N SER A 94 5.32 9.17 9.73
CA SER A 94 6.41 9.41 10.66
C SER A 94 6.48 8.33 11.74
N VAL A 95 5.33 7.93 12.29
CA VAL A 95 5.23 6.91 13.34
C VAL A 95 5.82 5.58 12.89
N ILE A 96 5.49 5.14 11.67
CA ILE A 96 6.03 3.88 11.12
C ILE A 96 7.34 4.08 10.36
N GLY A 97 7.99 5.26 10.45
CA GLY A 97 9.26 5.53 9.77
C GLY A 97 9.19 5.29 8.27
N LEU A 98 8.07 5.61 7.63
CA LEU A 98 7.85 5.37 6.22
C LEU A 98 8.83 6.18 5.36
N GLY A 99 9.23 5.62 4.22
CA GLY A 99 10.02 6.30 3.19
C GLY A 99 11.33 5.59 2.88
N CYS A 100 12.30 6.28 2.28
CA CYS A 100 13.46 5.59 1.72
C CYS A 100 14.63 5.39 2.69
N TYR A 101 15.31 4.26 2.50
CA TYR A 101 16.48 3.82 3.24
C TYR A 101 17.49 3.22 2.28
N LEU A 102 18.76 3.19 2.71
CA LEU A 102 19.74 2.25 2.19
C LEU A 102 19.82 1.05 3.12
N VAL A 103 19.65 -0.14 2.57
CA VAL A 103 19.53 -1.39 3.31
C VAL A 103 20.67 -2.33 2.92
N SER A 104 21.51 -2.67 3.88
CA SER A 104 22.61 -3.62 3.69
C SER A 104 22.08 -5.06 3.62
N VAL A 105 22.90 -6.00 3.13
CA VAL A 105 22.51 -7.43 3.00
C VAL A 105 22.11 -8.06 4.34
N ASP A 106 22.71 -7.62 5.45
CA ASP A 106 22.35 -8.03 6.81
C ASP A 106 21.00 -7.44 7.32
N ARG A 107 20.30 -6.69 6.46
CA ARG A 107 19.04 -5.98 6.69
C ARG A 107 19.16 -4.81 7.67
N SER A 108 20.38 -4.38 8.01
CA SER A 108 20.61 -3.07 8.64
C SER A 108 20.19 -1.96 7.68
N ARG A 109 19.55 -0.92 8.21
CA ARG A 109 18.94 0.14 7.41
C ARG A 109 19.37 1.51 7.90
N ARG A 110 19.61 2.42 6.97
CA ARG A 110 19.94 3.82 7.24
C ARG A 110 18.97 4.74 6.50
N LYS A 111 18.24 5.56 7.25
CA LYS A 111 17.20 6.45 6.71
C LYS A 111 17.84 7.53 5.83
N LEU A 112 17.28 7.74 4.65
CA LEU A 112 17.66 8.85 3.78
C LEU A 112 17.00 10.15 4.23
N ASP A 113 17.64 11.28 3.94
CA ASP A 113 17.08 12.61 4.18
C ASP A 113 15.78 12.73 3.37
N PRO A 114 14.62 13.02 4.01
CA PRO A 114 13.32 13.02 3.33
C PRO A 114 13.21 14.06 2.21
N THR A 115 14.12 15.03 2.13
CA THR A 115 14.15 16.07 1.10
C THR A 115 15.25 15.85 0.06
N ASN A 116 16.22 14.96 0.32
CA ASN A 116 17.33 14.70 -0.58
C ASN A 116 17.94 13.32 -0.37
N HIS A 117 17.57 12.36 -1.23
CA HIS A 117 18.04 10.98 -1.13
C HIS A 117 19.53 10.76 -1.46
N ARG A 118 20.27 11.82 -1.82
CA ARG A 118 21.74 11.80 -1.88
C ARG A 118 22.39 12.05 -0.52
N ARG A 119 21.60 12.12 0.55
CA ARG A 119 22.03 12.27 1.93
C ARG A 119 21.27 11.32 2.84
N PHE A 120 21.89 10.93 3.94
CA PHE A 120 21.23 10.30 5.06
C PHE A 120 20.51 11.37 5.92
N ALA A 121 19.54 10.94 6.73
CA ALA A 121 18.80 11.83 7.62
C ALA A 121 19.68 12.54 8.67
N ASP A 122 20.88 12.00 8.97
CA ASP A 122 21.90 12.65 9.80
C ASP A 122 22.72 13.73 9.05
N GLY A 123 22.43 13.93 7.77
CA GLY A 123 23.07 14.90 6.90
C GLY A 123 24.32 14.41 6.14
N SER A 124 24.82 13.20 6.43
CA SER A 124 25.98 12.61 5.75
C SER A 124 25.65 12.19 4.30
N PRO A 125 26.64 12.13 3.38
CA PRO A 125 26.40 11.75 1.99
C PRO A 125 25.90 10.30 1.84
N ALA A 126 24.97 10.07 0.92
CA ALA A 126 24.43 8.76 0.57
C ALA A 126 24.61 8.45 -0.92
N ALA A 127 25.07 7.23 -1.22
CA ALA A 127 25.23 6.72 -2.58
C ALA A 127 24.16 5.66 -2.89
N LEU A 128 23.40 5.87 -3.96
CA LEU A 128 22.31 4.99 -4.37
C LEU A 128 22.75 3.93 -5.39
N ASP A 129 24.04 3.86 -5.70
CA ASP A 129 24.66 3.00 -6.72
C ASP A 129 24.93 1.57 -6.25
N GLY A 130 24.47 1.22 -5.04
CA GLY A 130 24.67 -0.09 -4.41
C GLY A 130 25.89 -0.18 -3.50
N THR A 131 26.78 0.81 -3.48
CA THR A 131 27.98 0.80 -2.60
C THR A 131 27.63 0.94 -1.12
N MET A 132 26.47 1.51 -0.80
CA MET A 132 25.99 1.73 0.56
C MET A 132 24.73 0.93 0.92
N GLY A 133 24.36 -0.06 0.08
CA GLY A 133 23.16 -0.89 0.26
C GLY A 133 22.10 -0.69 -0.83
N ASP A 134 21.01 -1.45 -0.74
CA ASP A 134 19.87 -1.34 -1.65
C ASP A 134 18.98 -0.15 -1.29
N TYR A 135 18.53 0.58 -2.30
CA TYR A 135 17.63 1.73 -2.18
C TYR A 135 16.17 1.29 -2.07
N LEU A 136 15.70 1.12 -0.84
CA LEU A 136 14.38 0.56 -0.55
C LEU A 136 13.44 1.60 0.07
N TRP A 137 12.16 1.49 -0.23
CA TRP A 137 11.07 2.12 0.49
C TRP A 137 10.65 1.20 1.63
N CYS A 138 10.77 1.68 2.87
CA CYS A 138 10.65 0.85 4.07
C CYS A 138 9.62 1.37 5.05
N TRP A 139 9.25 0.49 5.97
CA TRP A 139 8.37 0.74 7.11
C TRP A 139 8.91 0.05 8.36
N ASN A 140 8.48 0.54 9.53
CA ASN A 140 8.68 -0.09 10.83
C ASN A 140 7.59 -1.12 11.10
N ALA A 141 7.84 -1.96 12.11
CA ALA A 141 6.85 -2.93 12.55
C ALA A 141 5.55 -2.24 12.97
N HIS A 142 4.42 -2.82 12.58
CA HIS A 142 3.09 -2.32 12.90
C HIS A 142 2.05 -3.44 12.80
N TYR A 143 0.87 -3.16 13.34
CA TYR A 143 -0.30 -4.02 13.22
C TYR A 143 -1.23 -3.44 12.16
N TYR A 144 -1.70 -4.32 11.27
CA TYR A 144 -2.73 -4.02 10.29
C TYR A 144 -3.99 -4.82 10.62
N SER A 145 -5.14 -4.17 10.52
CA SER A 145 -6.44 -4.84 10.63
C SER A 145 -7.41 -4.29 9.58
N TRP A 146 -8.38 -5.12 9.24
CA TRP A 146 -9.52 -4.73 8.43
C TRP A 146 -10.76 -5.44 8.95
N TRP A 147 -11.91 -4.78 8.83
CA TRP A 147 -13.19 -5.36 9.21
C TRP A 147 -14.33 -4.70 8.44
N VAL A 148 -15.50 -5.31 8.54
CA VAL A 148 -16.72 -4.86 7.87
C VAL A 148 -17.85 -4.84 8.89
N ASP A 149 -18.62 -3.75 8.90
CA ASP A 149 -19.91 -3.70 9.57
C ASP A 149 -21.07 -3.64 8.55
N SER A 150 -22.28 -3.32 9.01
CA SER A 150 -23.47 -3.20 8.15
C SER A 150 -23.35 -2.09 7.09
N THR A 151 -22.50 -1.09 7.31
CA THR A 151 -22.44 0.15 6.54
C THR A 151 -21.07 0.39 5.89
N TYR A 152 -19.98 0.00 6.55
CA TYR A 152 -18.61 0.40 6.23
C TYR A 152 -17.65 -0.78 6.14
N TYR A 153 -16.64 -0.61 5.28
CA TYR A 153 -15.41 -1.39 5.28
C TYR A 153 -14.30 -0.52 5.88
N TYR A 154 -13.52 -1.06 6.81
CA TYR A 154 -12.48 -0.36 7.55
C TYR A 154 -11.11 -0.96 7.25
N GLU A 155 -10.10 -0.10 7.14
CA GLU A 155 -8.69 -0.48 7.25
C GLU A 155 -8.07 0.32 8.39
N ALA A 156 -7.18 -0.31 9.15
CA ALA A 156 -6.54 0.30 10.29
C ALA A 156 -5.08 -0.11 10.43
N VAL A 157 -4.24 0.84 10.84
CA VAL A 157 -2.83 0.61 11.19
C VAL A 157 -2.52 1.20 12.56
N SER A 158 -1.75 0.47 13.36
CA SER A 158 -1.37 0.85 14.72
C SER A 158 0.02 0.29 15.10
N PRO A 159 0.82 0.97 15.93
CA PRO A 159 2.08 0.43 16.43
C PRO A 159 1.87 -0.66 17.51
N THR A 160 0.67 -0.72 18.09
CA THR A 160 0.25 -1.74 19.08
C THR A 160 -0.95 -2.54 18.55
N PRO A 161 -1.23 -3.75 19.08
CA PRO A 161 -2.39 -4.51 18.67
C PRO A 161 -3.70 -3.72 18.75
N ILE A 162 -4.59 -3.94 17.79
CA ILE A 162 -5.91 -3.32 17.71
C ILE A 162 -6.90 -4.24 18.43
N GLU A 163 -7.20 -3.92 19.69
CA GLU A 163 -8.07 -4.72 20.57
C GLU A 163 -9.44 -5.01 19.94
N GLY A 164 -9.93 -6.24 20.12
CA GLY A 164 -11.25 -6.65 19.64
C GLY A 164 -11.30 -6.96 18.14
N HIS A 165 -10.17 -6.85 17.43
CA HIS A 165 -10.07 -7.16 16.01
C HIS A 165 -8.99 -8.21 15.71
N LEU A 166 -9.10 -8.83 14.53
CA LEU A 166 -8.04 -9.68 13.99
C LEU A 166 -6.90 -8.80 13.48
N ASN A 167 -5.68 -9.09 13.91
CA ASN A 167 -4.50 -8.29 13.62
C ASN A 167 -3.47 -9.10 12.84
N TYR A 168 -2.97 -8.53 11.76
CA TYR A 168 -1.73 -8.94 11.12
C TYR A 168 -0.59 -8.16 11.74
N TYR A 169 0.36 -8.86 12.35
CA TYR A 169 1.63 -8.25 12.72
C TYR A 169 2.53 -8.19 11.48
N ILE A 170 2.91 -6.98 11.10
CA ILE A 170 3.76 -6.69 9.95
C ILE A 170 5.13 -6.29 10.50
N PRO A 171 6.18 -7.09 10.29
CA PRO A 171 7.54 -6.71 10.67
C PRO A 171 8.04 -5.47 9.96
N ALA A 172 9.10 -4.88 10.51
CA ALA A 172 9.89 -3.91 9.75
C ALA A 172 10.39 -4.54 8.44
N GLY A 173 10.28 -3.80 7.34
CA GLY A 173 10.59 -4.33 6.02
C GLY A 173 10.62 -3.25 4.97
N GLY A 174 10.77 -3.66 3.72
CA GLY A 174 10.77 -2.74 2.59
C GLY A 174 10.65 -3.42 1.25
N THR A 175 10.40 -2.60 0.24
CA THR A 175 10.39 -2.99 -1.18
C THR A 175 11.21 -1.97 -1.98
N SER A 176 11.68 -2.34 -3.17
CA SER A 176 12.44 -1.46 -4.06
C SER A 176 11.76 -0.10 -4.19
N ALA A 177 12.49 0.97 -3.88
CA ALA A 177 11.97 2.34 -4.00
C ALA A 177 11.64 2.72 -5.45
N LEU A 178 12.08 1.91 -6.42
CA LEU A 178 11.88 2.08 -7.85
C LEU A 178 10.56 1.44 -8.35
N GLY A 179 9.81 0.77 -7.47
CA GLY A 179 8.59 0.04 -7.83
C GLY A 179 8.83 -1.29 -8.57
N ALA A 180 10.07 -1.56 -8.98
CA ALA A 180 10.51 -2.74 -9.74
C ALA A 180 11.96 -3.13 -9.35
N GLY A 181 12.46 -4.27 -9.85
CA GLY A 181 13.77 -4.81 -9.48
C GLY A 181 14.88 -4.48 -10.47
N VAL A 182 16.12 -4.33 -10.00
CA VAL A 182 17.32 -4.20 -10.84
C VAL A 182 18.15 -5.48 -10.69
N MET A 183 18.76 -5.95 -11.77
CA MET A 183 19.65 -7.11 -11.69
C MET A 183 21.10 -6.66 -11.63
N ASP A 184 21.82 -7.10 -10.61
CA ASP A 184 23.27 -7.13 -10.65
C ASP A 184 23.71 -8.28 -11.54
N ARG A 185 24.14 -7.97 -12.76
CA ARG A 185 24.50 -8.97 -13.78
C ARG A 185 25.82 -9.69 -13.46
N THR A 186 26.66 -9.12 -12.60
CA THR A 186 27.94 -9.74 -12.20
C THR A 186 27.71 -10.84 -11.15
N SER A 187 26.94 -10.56 -10.11
CA SER A 187 26.62 -11.56 -9.08
C SER A 187 25.39 -12.41 -9.43
N GLY A 188 24.58 -11.95 -10.38
CA GLY A 188 23.27 -12.50 -10.70
C GLY A 188 22.27 -12.35 -9.56
N THR A 189 22.36 -11.27 -8.78
CA THR A 189 21.52 -10.99 -7.61
C THR A 189 20.49 -9.91 -7.95
N LEU A 190 19.28 -10.00 -7.38
CA LEU A 190 18.31 -8.91 -7.48
C LEU A 190 18.68 -7.82 -6.48
N VAL A 191 18.73 -6.56 -6.93
CA VAL A 191 19.11 -5.38 -6.18
C VAL A 191 18.12 -4.24 -6.41
N SER A 192 18.23 -3.17 -5.63
CA SER A 192 17.59 -1.89 -5.93
C SER A 192 18.63 -0.77 -5.89
N VAL A 193 18.99 -0.23 -7.06
CA VAL A 193 20.06 0.75 -7.20
C VAL A 193 19.75 1.76 -8.30
N VAL A 194 20.39 2.91 -8.23
CA VAL A 194 20.37 3.97 -9.24
C VAL A 194 21.75 4.04 -9.86
N SER A 195 21.90 3.43 -11.03
CA SER A 195 23.18 3.36 -11.73
C SER A 195 23.00 3.09 -13.22
N ASP A 196 23.78 3.78 -14.05
CA ASP A 196 23.91 3.53 -15.49
C ASP A 196 25.07 2.59 -15.84
N ASP A 197 25.73 2.00 -14.83
CA ASP A 197 26.79 1.02 -15.04
C ASP A 197 26.24 -0.20 -15.81
N PRO A 198 26.93 -0.67 -16.87
CA PRO A 198 26.66 -1.92 -17.58
C PRO A 198 26.38 -3.14 -16.71
N ARG A 199 26.92 -3.20 -15.50
CA ARG A 199 26.64 -4.22 -14.47
C ARG A 199 25.16 -4.28 -14.10
N TYR A 200 24.45 -3.16 -14.12
CA TYR A 200 23.06 -3.04 -13.70
C TYR A 200 22.09 -2.91 -14.87
N ARG A 201 22.53 -3.22 -16.11
CA ARG A 201 21.70 -3.11 -17.31
C ARG A 201 20.35 -3.82 -17.14
N GLY A 202 19.29 -3.03 -17.30
CA GLY A 202 17.90 -3.43 -17.18
C GLY A 202 17.40 -4.21 -18.39
N GLY A 203 16.07 -4.20 -18.57
CA GLY A 203 15.40 -4.95 -19.61
C GLY A 203 15.87 -6.41 -19.69
N ASN A 204 16.08 -6.88 -20.92
CA ASN A 204 16.63 -8.21 -21.21
C ASN A 204 18.17 -8.24 -21.29
N ASN A 205 18.88 -7.22 -20.78
CA ASN A 205 20.34 -7.13 -20.79
C ASN A 205 20.96 -7.02 -22.20
N ASP A 206 20.35 -6.24 -23.10
CA ASP A 206 20.82 -6.04 -24.48
C ASP A 206 21.86 -4.91 -24.58
N ALA A 207 23.15 -5.28 -24.55
CA ALA A 207 24.26 -4.34 -24.67
C ALA A 207 24.33 -3.63 -26.03
N THR A 208 23.64 -4.11 -27.07
CA THR A 208 23.63 -3.44 -28.37
C THR A 208 22.85 -2.12 -28.36
N ARG A 209 22.12 -1.85 -27.28
CA ARG A 209 21.35 -0.62 -27.07
C ARG A 209 22.06 0.43 -26.23
N ASP A 210 23.22 0.08 -25.67
CA ASP A 210 23.98 1.01 -24.84
C ASP A 210 24.34 2.28 -25.66
N GLY A 211 24.13 3.45 -25.04
CA GLY A 211 24.34 4.75 -25.69
C GLY A 211 23.31 5.15 -26.75
N LYS A 212 22.25 4.36 -26.97
CA LYS A 212 21.15 4.70 -27.89
C LYS A 212 19.94 5.25 -27.13
N HIS A 213 19.02 5.89 -27.86
CA HIS A 213 17.76 6.42 -27.31
C HIS A 213 16.92 5.36 -26.57
N ASN A 214 17.05 4.08 -26.95
CA ASN A 214 16.36 2.93 -26.35
C ASN A 214 17.27 2.10 -25.42
N THR A 215 18.28 2.75 -24.80
CA THR A 215 19.21 2.14 -23.86
C THR A 215 18.52 1.41 -22.71
N GLN A 216 19.17 0.35 -22.22
CA GLN A 216 18.76 -0.38 -21.02
C GLN A 216 19.65 -0.07 -19.81
N LEU A 217 20.65 0.79 -19.96
CA LEU A 217 21.42 1.31 -18.82
C LEU A 217 20.53 2.21 -17.96
N GLY A 218 20.67 2.12 -16.65
CA GLY A 218 19.83 2.89 -15.73
C GLY A 218 18.38 2.44 -15.69
N MET A 219 18.01 1.28 -16.25
CA MET A 219 16.64 0.76 -16.28
C MET A 219 16.45 -0.42 -15.34
N VAL A 220 15.21 -0.67 -14.91
CA VAL A 220 14.84 -1.87 -14.16
C VAL A 220 14.93 -3.13 -15.03
N ALA A 221 15.11 -4.30 -14.43
CA ALA A 221 15.18 -5.58 -15.13
C ALA A 221 13.78 -6.13 -15.42
N THR A 222 13.60 -6.67 -16.63
CA THR A 222 12.35 -7.30 -17.08
C THR A 222 12.65 -8.54 -17.90
N ASN A 223 11.64 -9.16 -18.54
CA ASN A 223 11.81 -10.36 -19.35
C ASN A 223 12.38 -11.56 -18.55
N MET A 224 11.96 -11.68 -17.29
CA MET A 224 12.27 -12.78 -16.39
C MET A 224 10.96 -13.25 -15.75
N ASN A 225 10.83 -14.54 -15.49
CA ASN A 225 9.66 -15.09 -14.81
C ASN A 225 9.80 -14.99 -13.28
N ALA A 226 8.71 -15.30 -12.57
CA ALA A 226 8.66 -15.26 -11.12
C ALA A 226 9.80 -16.09 -10.48
N SER A 227 10.09 -17.29 -11.01
CA SER A 227 11.14 -18.18 -10.48
C SER A 227 12.54 -17.57 -10.56
N ALA A 228 12.87 -16.96 -11.70
CA ALA A 228 14.16 -16.34 -11.93
C ALA A 228 14.39 -15.12 -11.01
N PHE A 229 13.38 -14.25 -10.86
CA PHE A 229 13.46 -13.12 -9.94
C PHE A 229 13.63 -13.56 -8.48
N GLY A 230 12.86 -14.55 -8.03
CA GLY A 230 12.94 -15.04 -6.65
C GLY A 230 14.29 -15.69 -6.35
N THR A 231 14.79 -16.51 -7.29
CA THR A 231 16.13 -17.11 -7.18
C THR A 231 17.22 -16.04 -7.06
N ALA A 232 17.13 -14.98 -7.84
CA ALA A 232 18.08 -13.88 -7.79
C ALA A 232 18.00 -13.07 -6.48
N ALA A 233 16.81 -12.87 -5.92
CA ALA A 233 16.63 -12.18 -4.64
C ALA A 233 17.16 -13.01 -3.46
N ARG A 234 16.83 -14.31 -3.44
CA ARG A 234 17.20 -15.26 -2.37
C ARG A 234 18.70 -15.48 -2.22
N LYS A 235 19.51 -15.12 -3.22
CA LYS A 235 20.97 -15.07 -3.08
C LYS A 235 21.45 -14.13 -1.97
N LYS A 236 20.64 -13.17 -1.53
CA LYS A 236 20.93 -12.31 -0.37
C LYS A 236 20.69 -12.99 0.99
N GLY A 237 20.03 -14.16 1.02
CA GLY A 237 19.76 -14.93 2.22
C GLY A 237 18.33 -14.76 2.76
N ASP A 238 18.12 -15.27 3.97
CA ASP A 238 16.79 -15.29 4.61
C ASP A 238 16.24 -13.89 4.83
N GLY A 239 14.92 -13.76 4.62
CA GLY A 239 14.23 -12.47 4.69
C GLY A 239 14.30 -11.63 3.42
N TRP A 240 15.01 -12.05 2.38
CA TRP A 240 15.00 -11.41 1.07
C TRP A 240 14.17 -12.19 0.05
N GLU A 241 13.38 -11.49 -0.77
CA GLU A 241 12.56 -12.11 -1.83
C GLU A 241 12.20 -11.07 -2.90
N SER A 242 11.79 -11.52 -4.09
CA SER A 242 11.26 -10.63 -5.13
C SER A 242 9.74 -10.55 -5.06
N GLY A 243 9.17 -9.34 -4.99
CA GLY A 243 7.73 -9.12 -5.19
C GLY A 243 6.85 -9.89 -4.21
N TRP A 244 7.30 -10.09 -2.97
CA TRP A 244 6.55 -10.83 -1.96
C TRP A 244 5.16 -10.23 -1.74
N PHE A 245 4.11 -11.04 -1.78
CA PHE A 245 2.71 -10.59 -1.75
C PHE A 245 2.40 -9.66 -0.57
N VAL A 246 2.97 -9.93 0.62
CA VAL A 246 2.76 -9.06 1.79
C VAL A 246 3.28 -7.65 1.55
N ALA A 247 4.44 -7.48 0.88
CA ALA A 247 4.96 -6.16 0.57
C ALA A 247 4.05 -5.39 -0.40
N ASN A 248 3.41 -6.10 -1.34
CA ASN A 248 2.41 -5.48 -2.22
C ASN A 248 1.18 -5.02 -1.44
N SER A 249 0.68 -5.84 -0.49
CA SER A 249 -0.42 -5.45 0.39
C SER A 249 -0.07 -4.25 1.27
N VAL A 250 1.14 -4.21 1.83
CA VAL A 250 1.65 -3.07 2.63
C VAL A 250 1.58 -1.77 1.84
N VAL A 251 2.12 -1.76 0.62
CA VAL A 251 2.03 -0.60 -0.27
C VAL A 251 0.56 -0.22 -0.51
N GLY A 252 -0.29 -1.22 -0.79
CA GLY A 252 -1.71 -1.03 -1.07
C GLY A 252 -2.48 -0.35 0.07
N TYR A 253 -2.47 -0.92 1.27
CA TYR A 253 -3.26 -0.36 2.38
C TYR A 253 -2.66 0.94 2.93
N LEU A 254 -1.32 1.09 2.95
CA LEU A 254 -0.71 2.33 3.41
C LEU A 254 -1.07 3.49 2.47
N TYR A 255 -1.06 3.25 1.16
CA TYR A 255 -1.51 4.25 0.19
C TYR A 255 -2.96 4.65 0.44
N ARG A 256 -3.88 3.66 0.57
CA ARG A 256 -5.30 3.94 0.80
C ARG A 256 -5.56 4.69 2.10
N LEU A 257 -4.86 4.35 3.18
CA LEU A 257 -4.98 5.01 4.47
C LEU A 257 -4.50 6.46 4.40
N ILE A 258 -3.28 6.66 3.90
CA ILE A 258 -2.60 7.96 3.91
C ILE A 258 -3.21 8.92 2.88
N MET A 259 -3.42 8.45 1.65
CA MET A 259 -3.99 9.26 0.56
C MET A 259 -5.52 9.41 0.66
N GLY A 260 -6.18 8.55 1.44
CA GLY A 260 -7.63 8.59 1.63
C GLY A 260 -8.43 8.22 0.38
N THR A 261 -7.80 7.59 -0.62
CA THR A 261 -8.44 7.15 -1.85
C THR A 261 -7.97 5.75 -2.24
N ARG A 262 -8.87 5.00 -2.88
CA ARG A 262 -8.53 3.76 -3.59
C ARG A 262 -8.08 4.02 -5.03
N ASP A 263 -8.42 5.17 -5.58
CA ASP A 263 -8.04 5.58 -6.93
C ASP A 263 -6.66 6.24 -6.92
N CYS A 264 -5.61 5.42 -7.09
CA CYS A 264 -4.25 5.93 -7.18
C CYS A 264 -3.98 6.79 -8.44
N GLN A 265 -4.77 6.60 -9.50
CA GLN A 265 -4.64 7.34 -10.75
C GLN A 265 -5.37 8.69 -10.74
N SER A 266 -6.23 8.94 -9.76
CA SER A 266 -6.87 10.25 -9.59
C SER A 266 -5.83 11.38 -9.48
N ALA A 267 -6.22 12.58 -9.89
CA ALA A 267 -5.31 13.72 -9.99
C ALA A 267 -4.60 13.99 -8.66
N LEU A 268 -3.31 14.37 -8.75
CA LEU A 268 -2.56 14.85 -7.60
C LEU A 268 -3.21 16.14 -7.09
N ASN A 269 -3.59 16.14 -5.81
CA ASN A 269 -3.95 17.36 -5.10
C ASN A 269 -2.76 17.79 -4.21
N PRO A 270 -2.07 18.90 -4.53
CA PRO A 270 -0.97 19.38 -3.70
C PRO A 270 -1.46 19.99 -2.37
N VAL A 271 -2.75 20.28 -2.25
CA VAL A 271 -3.35 20.89 -1.06
C VAL A 271 -3.93 19.80 -0.17
N LYS A 272 -3.45 19.75 1.07
CA LYS A 272 -4.01 18.90 2.13
C LYS A 272 -5.36 19.44 2.59
N ASP A 273 -6.18 18.57 3.16
CA ASP A 273 -7.47 18.95 3.73
C ASP A 273 -7.34 19.84 4.98
N SER A 274 -8.47 20.29 5.54
CA SER A 274 -8.48 21.13 6.76
C SER A 274 -7.85 20.47 7.98
N ASN A 275 -7.70 19.14 7.98
CA ASN A 275 -7.05 18.38 9.04
C ASN A 275 -5.59 18.05 8.73
N GLY A 276 -5.07 18.49 7.58
CA GLY A 276 -3.71 18.20 7.12
C GLY A 276 -3.53 16.81 6.50
N LEU A 277 -4.61 16.15 6.08
CA LEU A 277 -4.56 14.85 5.41
C LEU A 277 -4.38 15.02 3.90
N TYR A 278 -3.75 14.04 3.26
CA TYR A 278 -3.67 13.99 1.79
C TYR A 278 -5.04 13.73 1.17
N GLN A 279 -5.19 14.19 -0.08
CA GLN A 279 -6.37 14.01 -0.89
C GLN A 279 -5.97 13.69 -2.33
N GLY A 280 -6.86 13.05 -3.09
CA GLY A 280 -6.58 12.67 -4.47
C GLY A 280 -5.52 11.56 -4.57
N GLY A 281 -4.99 11.38 -5.78
CA GLY A 281 -4.05 10.31 -6.10
C GLY A 281 -2.67 10.85 -6.44
N THR A 282 -1.94 10.10 -7.27
CA THR A 282 -0.63 10.50 -7.80
C THR A 282 -0.64 10.63 -9.33
N GLY A 283 -1.84 10.74 -9.92
CA GLY A 283 -2.05 10.92 -11.36
C GLY A 283 -1.87 9.64 -12.16
N LYS A 284 -2.02 9.73 -13.48
CA LYS A 284 -2.03 8.54 -14.35
C LYS A 284 -0.67 7.89 -14.56
N GLY A 285 0.43 8.51 -14.14
CA GLY A 285 1.73 7.89 -14.29
C GLY A 285 2.14 7.76 -15.76
N VAL A 286 2.37 6.51 -16.17
CA VAL A 286 2.76 6.13 -17.54
C VAL A 286 1.68 5.26 -18.21
N THR A 287 0.48 5.18 -17.65
CA THR A 287 -0.57 4.23 -18.05
C THR A 287 -1.23 4.51 -19.41
N GLU A 288 -0.90 5.65 -20.02
CA GLU A 288 -1.51 6.12 -21.27
C GLU A 288 -0.59 5.97 -22.49
N TRP A 289 0.55 5.28 -22.38
CA TRP A 289 1.37 4.97 -23.55
C TRP A 289 0.86 3.71 -24.26
N SER A 290 0.23 3.91 -25.41
CA SER A 290 -0.29 2.82 -26.24
C SER A 290 0.79 1.79 -26.64
N TRP A 291 0.36 0.54 -26.84
CA TRP A 291 1.26 -0.58 -27.15
C TRP A 291 2.09 -0.36 -28.42
N ASP A 292 1.50 0.06 -29.54
CA ASP A 292 2.22 0.13 -30.82
C ASP A 292 3.39 1.14 -30.76
N PRO A 293 3.22 2.38 -30.25
CA PRO A 293 4.34 3.30 -30.11
C PRO A 293 5.38 2.84 -29.07
N TRP A 294 4.97 2.23 -27.95
CA TRP A 294 5.90 1.74 -26.93
C TRP A 294 6.73 0.55 -27.45
N SER A 295 6.08 -0.42 -28.08
CA SER A 295 6.73 -1.57 -28.69
C SER A 295 7.64 -1.18 -29.85
N SER A 296 7.24 -0.20 -30.67
CA SER A 296 8.09 0.34 -31.74
C SER A 296 9.31 1.10 -31.19
N HIS A 297 9.15 1.81 -30.08
CA HIS A 297 10.22 2.59 -29.46
C HIS A 297 11.33 1.70 -28.89
N ASN A 298 10.98 0.70 -28.07
CA ASN A 298 11.99 -0.16 -27.45
C ASN A 298 11.60 -1.63 -27.29
N GLY A 299 10.42 -2.07 -27.75
CA GLY A 299 9.95 -3.44 -27.60
C GLY A 299 9.13 -3.70 -26.33
N GLY A 300 8.56 -2.65 -25.72
CA GLY A 300 7.78 -2.78 -24.48
C GLY A 300 8.64 -2.89 -23.22
N TYR A 301 9.90 -2.46 -23.30
CA TYR A 301 10.85 -2.47 -22.18
C TYR A 301 10.73 -1.20 -21.35
N PRO A 302 11.33 -1.15 -20.14
CA PRO A 302 11.30 0.05 -19.30
C PRO A 302 11.79 1.30 -20.02
N ILE A 303 11.07 2.39 -19.80
CA ILE A 303 11.28 3.71 -20.40
C ILE A 303 11.61 4.81 -19.37
N ILE A 304 11.49 4.51 -18.08
CA ILE A 304 11.77 5.44 -16.98
C ILE A 304 13.08 5.01 -16.34
N PRO A 305 14.15 5.84 -16.43
CA PRO A 305 15.39 5.59 -15.72
C PRO A 305 15.16 5.54 -14.21
N THR A 306 15.94 4.69 -13.54
CA THR A 306 15.99 4.56 -12.08
C THR A 306 16.34 5.86 -11.36
N SER A 307 16.92 6.83 -12.07
CA SER A 307 17.25 8.15 -11.54
C SER A 307 16.07 9.12 -11.43
N VAL A 308 14.96 8.86 -12.12
CA VAL A 308 13.80 9.76 -12.16
C VAL A 308 13.00 9.68 -10.86
N GLY A 309 12.57 10.83 -10.32
CA GLY A 309 11.79 10.91 -9.09
C GLY A 309 12.63 10.95 -7.81
N ILE A 310 13.97 10.91 -7.90
CA ILE A 310 14.86 10.97 -6.73
C ILE A 310 14.83 12.35 -6.08
N GLU A 311 14.70 13.40 -6.89
CA GLU A 311 14.59 14.79 -6.47
C GLU A 311 13.35 15.08 -5.61
N LEU A 312 12.34 14.20 -5.63
CA LEU A 312 11.16 14.31 -4.78
C LEU A 312 11.41 13.82 -3.34
N GLY A 313 12.52 13.12 -3.08
CA GLY A 313 12.80 12.56 -1.76
C GLY A 313 11.67 11.62 -1.31
N ASP A 314 11.16 11.86 -0.09
CA ASP A 314 10.01 11.21 0.55
C ASP A 314 8.72 12.03 0.38
N SER A 315 8.61 12.87 -0.67
CA SER A 315 7.39 13.63 -0.94
C SER A 315 6.28 12.76 -1.54
N VAL A 316 5.05 13.26 -1.49
CA VAL A 316 3.97 12.83 -2.40
C VAL A 316 3.97 13.79 -3.58
N GLY A 317 4.11 13.29 -4.80
CA GLY A 317 4.25 14.16 -5.97
C GLY A 317 4.42 13.40 -7.28
N VAL A 318 4.76 14.16 -8.32
CA VAL A 318 4.97 13.67 -9.68
C VAL A 318 6.26 14.28 -10.23
N SER A 319 7.09 13.44 -10.87
CA SER A 319 8.28 13.87 -11.61
C SER A 319 8.03 13.73 -13.10
N ASP A 320 8.26 14.80 -13.84
CA ASP A 320 8.15 14.80 -15.29
C ASP A 320 9.41 14.24 -15.95
N TYR A 321 9.22 13.36 -16.94
CA TYR A 321 10.32 12.80 -17.73
C TYR A 321 9.96 12.74 -19.21
N ALA A 322 10.77 13.42 -20.03
CA ALA A 322 10.60 13.44 -21.48
C ALA A 322 11.35 12.26 -22.12
N VAL A 323 10.61 11.24 -22.54
CA VAL A 323 11.19 10.07 -23.21
C VAL A 323 11.59 10.45 -24.63
N LYS A 324 12.85 10.18 -25.00
CA LYS A 324 13.45 10.64 -26.25
C LYS A 324 13.42 9.60 -27.35
N GLY A 325 13.08 10.02 -28.56
CA GLY A 325 13.14 9.23 -29.79
C GLY A 325 14.56 9.16 -30.37
N SER A 326 14.71 8.43 -31.47
CA SER A 326 15.98 8.30 -32.19
C SER A 326 16.50 9.61 -32.79
N ASP A 327 15.60 10.56 -33.05
CA ASP A 327 15.89 11.91 -33.53
C ASP A 327 16.18 12.92 -32.40
N GLY A 328 16.13 12.47 -31.13
CA GLY A 328 16.26 13.32 -29.95
C GLY A 328 15.00 14.10 -29.56
N GLY A 329 13.91 13.97 -30.32
CA GLY A 329 12.60 14.54 -30.01
C GLY A 329 11.92 13.83 -28.84
N THR A 330 10.99 14.49 -28.16
CA THR A 330 10.17 13.82 -27.12
C THR A 330 9.07 12.99 -27.78
N VAL A 331 9.07 11.68 -27.55
CA VAL A 331 8.06 10.74 -28.08
C VAL A 331 6.95 10.45 -27.06
N HIS A 332 7.22 10.68 -25.78
CA HIS A 332 6.25 10.55 -24.71
C HIS A 332 6.66 11.41 -23.51
N GLN A 333 5.69 12.02 -22.86
CA GLN A 333 5.87 12.74 -21.61
C GLN A 333 5.33 11.88 -20.47
N ALA A 334 6.22 11.35 -19.64
CA ALA A 334 5.86 10.54 -18.49
C ALA A 334 5.74 11.39 -17.23
N HIS A 335 4.72 11.09 -16.41
CA HIS A 335 4.42 11.79 -15.16
C HIS A 335 4.64 10.83 -13.99
N VAL A 336 5.89 10.58 -13.62
CA VAL A 336 6.27 9.49 -12.70
C VAL A 336 5.76 9.75 -11.27
N PRO A 337 4.87 8.91 -10.73
CA PRO A 337 4.29 9.13 -9.41
C PRO A 337 5.29 8.82 -8.31
N CYS A 338 5.24 9.59 -7.22
CA CYS A 338 5.97 9.34 -5.99
C CYS A 338 5.00 9.34 -4.79
N PHE A 339 5.03 8.26 -4.03
CA PHE A 339 4.28 8.11 -2.78
C PHE A 339 5.26 7.95 -1.62
N LEU A 340 5.55 9.07 -0.95
CA LEU A 340 6.44 9.10 0.21
C LEU A 340 7.76 8.38 -0.05
N GLY A 341 8.35 8.64 -1.21
CA GLY A 341 9.60 8.02 -1.64
C GLY A 341 9.47 6.71 -2.40
N LEU A 342 8.29 6.11 -2.53
CA LEU A 342 8.09 5.00 -3.47
C LEU A 342 7.81 5.58 -4.87
N LYS A 343 8.68 5.30 -5.84
CA LYS A 343 8.59 5.81 -7.21
C LYS A 343 7.94 4.78 -8.12
N ASN A 344 7.15 5.27 -9.07
CA ASN A 344 6.71 4.52 -10.25
C ASN A 344 6.06 3.16 -9.93
N PHE A 345 5.22 3.15 -8.89
CA PHE A 345 4.73 1.93 -8.23
C PHE A 345 3.45 1.36 -8.82
N TYR A 346 2.97 1.90 -9.94
CA TYR A 346 1.95 1.32 -10.79
C TYR A 346 2.11 1.82 -12.22
N GLY A 347 1.53 1.08 -13.17
CA GLY A 347 1.21 1.65 -14.47
C GLY A 347 2.38 2.00 -15.39
N HIS A 348 3.58 1.51 -15.10
CA HIS A 348 4.75 1.59 -15.99
C HIS A 348 5.20 0.18 -16.35
N ILE A 349 5.93 -0.45 -15.43
CA ILE A 349 6.28 -1.86 -15.46
C ILE A 349 5.49 -2.51 -14.35
N GLY A 350 4.73 -3.54 -14.69
CA GLY A 350 3.92 -4.22 -13.70
C GLY A 350 4.75 -5.12 -12.80
N LEU A 351 4.13 -5.61 -11.73
CA LEU A 351 4.77 -6.44 -10.71
C LEU A 351 4.42 -7.92 -10.90
N ILE A 352 5.42 -8.79 -10.92
CA ILE A 352 5.27 -10.23 -10.77
C ILE A 352 5.29 -10.54 -9.27
N GLU A 353 4.16 -11.01 -8.74
CA GLU A 353 4.00 -11.28 -7.31
C GLU A 353 4.47 -12.71 -6.98
N ARG A 354 5.32 -12.84 -5.95
CA ARG A 354 5.72 -14.15 -5.39
C ARG A 354 5.07 -14.40 -4.03
N GLY A 355 5.06 -15.68 -3.67
CA GLY A 355 4.38 -16.15 -2.47
C GLY A 355 2.88 -16.27 -2.64
N ALA A 356 2.37 -16.20 -3.88
CA ALA A 356 0.96 -16.39 -4.17
C ALA A 356 0.74 -17.03 -5.55
N LEU A 357 -0.39 -17.72 -5.69
CA LEU A 357 -0.80 -18.44 -6.91
C LEU A 357 -2.32 -18.39 -7.07
N ILE A 358 -2.78 -18.49 -8.32
CA ILE A 358 -4.20 -18.66 -8.64
C ILE A 358 -4.38 -20.03 -9.30
N ASN A 359 -5.20 -20.88 -8.72
CA ASN A 359 -5.61 -22.15 -9.31
C ASN A 359 -6.96 -21.97 -10.02
N LYS A 360 -6.99 -22.10 -11.35
CA LYS A 360 -8.19 -21.92 -12.15
C LYS A 360 -9.19 -23.06 -11.93
N LEU A 361 -10.47 -22.72 -11.84
CA LEU A 361 -11.56 -23.65 -11.55
C LEU A 361 -12.44 -23.87 -12.78
N SER A 362 -13.21 -24.96 -12.79
CA SER A 362 -14.04 -25.36 -13.94
C SER A 362 -15.17 -24.38 -14.28
N ASP A 363 -15.56 -23.51 -13.35
CA ASP A 363 -16.55 -22.44 -13.55
C ASP A 363 -15.93 -21.16 -14.17
N GLY A 364 -14.64 -21.17 -14.49
CA GLY A 364 -13.88 -20.04 -15.04
C GLY A 364 -13.35 -19.05 -13.99
N SER A 365 -13.69 -19.24 -12.72
CA SER A 365 -13.14 -18.48 -11.60
C SER A 365 -11.74 -19.00 -11.20
N GLY A 366 -11.23 -18.62 -10.03
CA GLY A 366 -9.98 -19.18 -9.50
C GLY A 366 -9.91 -19.12 -7.98
N ASP A 367 -9.24 -20.09 -7.37
CA ASP A 367 -8.88 -20.04 -5.96
C ASP A 367 -7.51 -19.35 -5.82
N TYR A 368 -7.43 -18.34 -4.96
CA TYR A 368 -6.22 -17.58 -4.69
C TYR A 368 -5.53 -18.13 -3.43
N TYR A 369 -4.27 -18.51 -3.57
CA TYR A 369 -3.46 -19.11 -2.52
C TYR A 369 -2.27 -18.20 -2.16
N VAL A 370 -1.89 -18.18 -0.89
CA VAL A 370 -0.70 -17.48 -0.38
C VAL A 370 0.21 -18.43 0.40
N ALA A 371 1.51 -18.17 0.36
CA ALA A 371 2.51 -18.88 1.12
C ALA A 371 2.41 -18.53 2.62
N PRO A 372 2.52 -19.51 3.52
CA PRO A 372 2.38 -19.29 4.96
C PRO A 372 3.57 -18.56 5.61
N SER A 373 4.72 -18.52 4.93
CA SER A 373 5.98 -18.03 5.48
C SER A 373 6.90 -17.58 4.35
N LEU A 374 7.62 -16.47 4.58
CA LEU A 374 8.69 -16.00 3.72
C LEU A 374 9.93 -16.89 3.87
N TYR A 375 10.17 -17.49 5.03
CA TYR A 375 11.39 -18.27 5.28
C TYR A 375 11.27 -19.70 4.76
N SER A 376 10.06 -20.18 4.53
CA SER A 376 9.82 -21.48 3.91
C SER A 376 10.06 -21.45 2.41
N ALA A 377 10.48 -22.59 1.86
CA ALA A 377 10.61 -22.76 0.41
C ALA A 377 9.24 -22.61 -0.27
N PHE A 378 9.16 -21.74 -1.28
CA PHE A 378 7.94 -21.53 -2.07
C PHE A 378 8.09 -22.17 -3.46
N ASN A 379 7.33 -23.24 -3.71
CA ASN A 379 7.26 -23.89 -5.00
C ASN A 379 6.22 -23.20 -5.89
N ILE A 380 6.67 -22.46 -6.89
CA ILE A 380 5.80 -21.73 -7.83
C ILE A 380 4.91 -22.66 -8.69
N ASN A 381 5.20 -23.97 -8.75
CA ASN A 381 4.47 -24.93 -9.58
C ASN A 381 3.43 -25.77 -8.80
N SER A 382 3.23 -25.51 -7.50
CA SER A 382 2.31 -26.28 -6.67
C SER A 382 1.56 -25.39 -5.69
N ILE A 383 0.32 -25.77 -5.37
CA ILE A 383 -0.48 -25.17 -4.30
C ILE A 383 -0.37 -25.94 -2.97
N GLU A 384 0.36 -27.05 -2.96
CA GLU A 384 0.56 -27.86 -1.76
C GLU A 384 1.23 -27.04 -0.65
N GLY A 385 0.68 -27.11 0.55
CA GLY A 385 1.16 -26.34 1.72
C GLY A 385 0.82 -24.84 1.69
N LEU A 386 0.13 -24.33 0.67
CA LEU A 386 -0.33 -22.94 0.63
C LEU A 386 -1.69 -22.77 1.33
N ILE A 387 -1.94 -21.54 1.79
CA ILE A 387 -3.20 -21.15 2.42
C ILE A 387 -4.15 -20.63 1.33
N LYS A 388 -5.32 -21.25 1.17
CA LYS A 388 -6.39 -20.69 0.34
C LYS A 388 -6.94 -19.43 1.01
N ALA A 389 -6.67 -18.27 0.42
CA ALA A 389 -7.02 -16.97 0.99
C ALA A 389 -8.33 -16.38 0.46
N ALA A 390 -8.63 -16.61 -0.82
CA ALA A 390 -9.81 -16.03 -1.47
C ALA A 390 -10.23 -16.82 -2.72
N LYS A 391 -11.37 -16.43 -3.31
CA LYS A 391 -11.81 -16.86 -4.65
C LYS A 391 -11.92 -15.62 -5.54
N VAL A 392 -11.20 -15.60 -6.65
CA VAL A 392 -11.27 -14.54 -7.68
C VAL A 392 -12.40 -14.84 -8.67
N PRO A 393 -13.18 -13.84 -9.11
CA PRO A 393 -14.40 -14.08 -9.87
C PRO A 393 -14.14 -14.45 -11.35
N LYS A 394 -15.06 -15.23 -11.93
CA LYS A 394 -15.22 -15.34 -13.40
C LYS A 394 -15.63 -13.97 -13.95
N ASN A 395 -15.13 -13.61 -15.13
CA ASN A 395 -15.63 -12.44 -15.85
C ASN A 395 -16.61 -12.88 -16.94
N ASP A 396 -17.74 -12.18 -17.13
CA ASP A 396 -18.65 -12.46 -18.25
C ASP A 396 -18.87 -11.19 -19.08
N PRO A 397 -18.40 -11.11 -20.34
CA PRO A 397 -17.44 -12.03 -20.99
C PRO A 397 -16.05 -11.99 -20.33
N SER A 398 -15.14 -12.88 -20.75
CA SER A 398 -13.72 -12.83 -20.35
C SER A 398 -13.08 -11.48 -20.70
N GLY A 399 -12.04 -11.11 -19.98
CA GLY A 399 -11.33 -9.84 -20.17
C GLY A 399 -11.22 -9.02 -18.89
N TRP A 400 -11.07 -7.71 -19.03
CA TRP A 400 -10.97 -6.78 -17.91
C TRP A 400 -12.34 -6.42 -17.32
N LYS A 401 -12.42 -6.38 -15.99
CA LYS A 401 -13.52 -5.80 -15.21
C LYS A 401 -12.93 -4.92 -14.09
N TYR A 402 -13.68 -3.94 -13.60
CA TYR A 402 -13.22 -3.06 -12.52
C TYR A 402 -13.61 -3.61 -11.15
N ILE A 403 -12.70 -3.50 -10.18
CA ILE A 403 -12.83 -4.12 -8.86
C ILE A 403 -13.77 -3.32 -7.97
N THR A 404 -14.74 -4.02 -7.39
CA THR A 404 -15.68 -3.48 -6.38
C THR A 404 -15.26 -3.88 -4.97
N GLU A 405 -14.86 -5.14 -4.80
CA GLU A 405 -14.46 -5.72 -3.52
C GLU A 405 -13.10 -6.41 -3.63
N LEU A 406 -12.27 -6.18 -2.60
CA LEU A 406 -10.94 -6.74 -2.44
C LEU A 406 -10.89 -7.49 -1.10
N SER A 407 -10.48 -8.75 -1.13
CA SER A 407 -10.21 -9.49 0.10
C SER A 407 -8.83 -9.15 0.62
N MET A 408 -8.78 -8.69 1.87
CA MET A 408 -7.54 -8.54 2.64
C MET A 408 -7.30 -9.76 3.55
N GLN A 409 -8.12 -10.81 3.42
CA GLN A 409 -7.91 -12.09 4.09
C GLN A 409 -6.54 -12.63 3.74
N ASN A 410 -5.80 -13.03 4.77
CA ASN A 410 -4.42 -13.48 4.68
C ASN A 410 -3.49 -12.53 3.90
N LEU A 411 -3.77 -11.22 3.91
CA LEU A 411 -3.02 -10.21 3.15
C LEU A 411 -2.95 -10.53 1.64
N CYS A 412 -3.95 -11.21 1.06
CA CYS A 412 -3.88 -11.61 -0.35
C CYS A 412 -4.18 -10.46 -1.34
N SER A 413 -4.89 -9.43 -0.89
CA SER A 413 -5.35 -8.31 -1.74
C SER A 413 -5.99 -8.80 -3.05
N ALA A 414 -6.83 -9.85 -2.99
CA ALA A 414 -7.41 -10.50 -4.16
C ALA A 414 -8.81 -9.93 -4.48
N PRO A 415 -9.14 -9.65 -5.75
CA PRO A 415 -10.48 -9.19 -6.11
C PRO A 415 -11.51 -10.30 -5.88
N THR A 416 -12.61 -10.00 -5.20
CA THR A 416 -13.72 -10.94 -4.95
C THR A 416 -14.98 -10.58 -5.73
N VAL A 417 -15.13 -9.30 -6.08
CA VAL A 417 -16.23 -8.79 -6.91
C VAL A 417 -15.66 -7.76 -7.89
N ALA A 418 -16.02 -7.89 -9.18
CA ALA A 418 -15.55 -7.00 -10.23
C ALA A 418 -16.71 -6.47 -11.10
N SER A 419 -17.38 -5.43 -10.60
CA SER A 419 -18.55 -4.78 -11.23
C SER A 419 -18.47 -3.25 -11.21
N GLY A 420 -17.32 -2.68 -10.87
CA GLY A 420 -17.12 -1.24 -10.74
C GLY A 420 -16.89 -0.53 -12.08
N SER A 421 -16.22 0.62 -12.00
CA SER A 421 -15.76 1.43 -13.12
C SER A 421 -14.38 2.02 -12.82
N SER A 422 -13.80 2.71 -13.81
CA SER A 422 -12.55 3.49 -13.65
C SER A 422 -12.63 4.66 -12.68
N SER A 423 -13.80 4.91 -12.08
CA SER A 423 -14.03 6.02 -11.15
C SER A 423 -14.82 5.61 -9.90
N THR A 424 -15.08 4.30 -9.73
CA THR A 424 -15.86 3.78 -8.60
C THR A 424 -15.13 2.67 -7.87
N TYR A 425 -15.34 2.58 -6.56
CA TYR A 425 -14.77 1.56 -5.67
C TYR A 425 -13.24 1.53 -5.68
N TYR A 426 -12.59 0.55 -6.31
CA TYR A 426 -11.13 0.47 -6.37
C TYR A 426 -10.54 1.13 -7.61
N CYS A 427 -11.35 1.47 -8.62
CA CYS A 427 -10.93 2.03 -9.91
C CYS A 427 -9.99 1.15 -10.76
N ASP A 428 -9.36 0.13 -10.17
CA ASP A 428 -8.39 -0.75 -10.82
C ASP A 428 -9.04 -2.00 -11.43
N GLY A 429 -8.31 -2.65 -12.34
CA GLY A 429 -8.79 -3.79 -13.13
C GLY A 429 -8.48 -5.17 -12.55
N TRP A 430 -9.39 -6.12 -12.79
CA TRP A 430 -9.20 -7.56 -12.69
C TRP A 430 -9.36 -8.18 -14.08
N TYR A 431 -8.28 -8.78 -14.60
CA TYR A 431 -8.33 -9.54 -15.85
C TYR A 431 -8.47 -11.04 -15.57
N ASN A 432 -9.44 -11.65 -16.25
CA ASN A 432 -9.63 -13.10 -16.23
C ASN A 432 -9.93 -13.63 -17.63
N ASP A 433 -9.16 -14.64 -18.07
CA ASP A 433 -9.36 -15.38 -19.32
C ASP A 433 -10.51 -16.40 -19.24
N ASN A 434 -11.04 -16.64 -18.04
CA ASN A 434 -11.98 -17.71 -17.70
C ASN A 434 -11.49 -19.11 -18.06
N ALA A 435 -10.18 -19.35 -18.07
CA ALA A 435 -9.67 -20.71 -18.21
C ALA A 435 -10.28 -21.61 -17.14
N THR A 436 -10.60 -22.86 -17.50
CA THR A 436 -11.29 -23.82 -16.64
C THR A 436 -10.35 -24.72 -15.85
N SER A 437 -9.03 -24.54 -16.03
CA SER A 437 -7.96 -25.24 -15.32
C SER A 437 -6.62 -24.53 -15.51
N GLY A 438 -5.64 -24.92 -14.70
CA GLY A 438 -4.27 -24.44 -14.78
C GLY A 438 -3.88 -23.50 -13.64
N LEU A 439 -2.58 -23.48 -13.38
CA LEU A 439 -1.98 -22.63 -12.36
C LEU A 439 -1.51 -21.32 -12.98
N ARG A 440 -1.72 -20.21 -12.28
CA ARG A 440 -1.39 -18.85 -12.71
C ARG A 440 -0.59 -18.15 -11.63
N CYS A 441 0.34 -17.30 -12.07
CA CYS A 441 1.04 -16.38 -11.17
C CYS A 441 0.27 -15.05 -11.14
N PRO A 442 0.11 -14.40 -9.98
CA PRO A 442 -0.52 -13.09 -9.91
C PRO A 442 0.41 -12.01 -10.47
N PHE A 443 -0.02 -11.34 -11.54
CA PHE A 443 0.67 -10.19 -12.12
C PHE A 443 -0.10 -8.92 -11.76
N ARG A 444 0.54 -7.93 -11.16
CA ARG A 444 -0.10 -6.83 -10.42
C ARG A 444 0.26 -5.44 -10.96
N ARG A 445 -0.47 -4.42 -10.54
CA ARG A 445 -0.15 -2.98 -10.76
C ARG A 445 -0.30 -2.45 -12.18
N GLY A 446 -0.36 -3.33 -13.19
CA GLY A 446 -0.50 -2.97 -14.59
C GLY A 446 0.77 -2.32 -15.16
N PHE A 447 0.79 -2.18 -16.49
CA PHE A 447 1.91 -1.60 -17.24
C PHE A 447 1.43 -0.40 -18.08
N ALA A 448 2.36 0.24 -18.80
CA ALA A 448 2.16 1.53 -19.47
C ALA A 448 0.99 1.61 -20.46
N TYR A 449 0.46 0.48 -20.93
CA TYR A 449 -0.68 0.41 -21.85
C TYR A 449 -2.02 0.11 -21.17
N ASN A 450 -2.04 -0.23 -19.89
CA ASN A 450 -3.26 -0.71 -19.23
C ASN A 450 -4.32 0.39 -19.01
N GLY A 451 -3.97 1.67 -19.18
CA GLY A 451 -4.87 2.79 -18.92
C GLY A 451 -5.44 2.75 -17.50
N ALA A 452 -6.74 2.99 -17.40
CA ALA A 452 -7.46 3.04 -16.13
C ALA A 452 -7.48 1.71 -15.36
N TYR A 453 -7.15 0.57 -15.98
CA TYR A 453 -7.09 -0.71 -15.27
C TYR A 453 -5.86 -0.83 -14.36
N ALA A 454 -4.79 -0.08 -14.62
CA ALA A 454 -3.60 -0.10 -13.78
C ALA A 454 -3.88 0.51 -12.39
N GLY A 455 -3.08 0.12 -11.41
CA GLY A 455 -3.19 0.63 -10.04
C GLY A 455 -2.95 -0.42 -8.98
N LEU A 456 -2.98 -0.03 -7.71
CA LEU A 456 -2.48 -0.87 -6.61
C LEU A 456 -3.27 -2.17 -6.38
N ALA A 457 -4.55 -2.20 -6.74
CA ALA A 457 -5.39 -3.40 -6.70
C ALA A 457 -5.42 -4.17 -8.04
N CYS A 458 -4.85 -3.61 -9.11
CA CYS A 458 -4.84 -4.24 -10.43
C CYS A 458 -4.26 -5.65 -10.34
N LEU A 459 -4.99 -6.62 -10.90
CA LEU A 459 -4.56 -8.01 -10.97
C LEU A 459 -4.87 -8.59 -12.35
N ASP A 460 -3.84 -9.18 -12.94
CA ASP A 460 -3.91 -9.99 -14.14
C ASP A 460 -3.78 -11.47 -13.76
N GLY A 461 -4.88 -12.21 -13.91
CA GLY A 461 -5.01 -13.61 -13.51
C GLY A 461 -4.85 -14.64 -14.61
N HIS A 462 -4.47 -14.26 -15.84
CA HIS A 462 -4.35 -15.22 -16.96
C HIS A 462 -2.92 -15.73 -17.20
N LEU A 463 -1.92 -15.12 -16.57
CA LEU A 463 -0.52 -15.39 -16.88
C LEU A 463 -0.01 -16.66 -16.19
N ALA A 464 0.67 -17.50 -16.97
CA ALA A 464 1.29 -18.72 -16.47
C ALA A 464 2.48 -18.39 -15.56
N VAL A 465 2.83 -19.33 -14.69
CA VAL A 465 3.97 -19.20 -13.77
C VAL A 465 5.33 -19.07 -14.48
N SER A 466 5.40 -19.53 -15.74
CA SER A 466 6.58 -19.45 -16.61
C SER A 466 6.67 -18.16 -17.43
N SER A 467 5.61 -17.32 -17.43
CA SER A 467 5.54 -16.12 -18.24
C SER A 467 6.68 -15.14 -17.90
N ALA A 468 7.33 -14.63 -18.96
CA ALA A 468 8.38 -13.64 -18.89
C ALA A 468 8.18 -12.66 -20.05
N TYR A 469 7.81 -11.41 -19.77
CA TYR A 469 7.63 -10.38 -20.79
C TYR A 469 8.42 -9.11 -20.48
N ALA A 470 8.64 -8.30 -21.51
CA ALA A 470 9.43 -7.06 -21.45
C ALA A 470 8.86 -6.00 -20.49
N TYR A 471 7.57 -6.06 -20.17
CA TYR A 471 6.82 -5.07 -19.41
C TYR A 471 6.48 -5.50 -17.97
N TRP A 472 7.14 -6.55 -17.47
CA TRP A 472 6.97 -7.05 -16.11
C TRP A 472 8.31 -7.20 -15.38
N SER A 473 8.34 -6.79 -14.12
CA SER A 473 9.47 -6.91 -13.20
C SER A 473 9.00 -7.43 -11.84
N SER A 474 9.92 -7.70 -10.92
CA SER A 474 9.58 -8.01 -9.54
C SER A 474 10.50 -7.22 -8.62
N PRO A 475 9.97 -6.33 -7.74
CA PRO A 475 10.80 -5.49 -6.89
C PRO A 475 11.51 -6.34 -5.83
N LEU A 476 12.75 -5.99 -5.49
CA LEU A 476 13.41 -6.57 -4.32
C LEU A 476 12.62 -6.20 -3.06
N CYS A 477 12.39 -7.15 -2.18
CA CYS A 477 11.75 -6.94 -0.88
C CYS A 477 12.60 -7.56 0.23
N TYR A 478 12.46 -7.01 1.44
CA TYR A 478 12.98 -7.65 2.64
C TYR A 478 12.03 -7.50 3.83
N PHE A 479 12.15 -8.43 4.78
CA PHE A 479 11.52 -8.38 6.09
C PHE A 479 12.55 -8.73 7.18
N ALA A 480 12.50 -8.00 8.31
CA ALA A 480 13.41 -8.20 9.44
C ALA A 480 13.19 -9.53 10.16
N GLU A 481 11.96 -10.03 10.18
CA GLU A 481 11.58 -11.35 10.67
C GLU A 481 10.55 -11.99 9.70
N ASP A 482 10.15 -13.24 9.95
CA ASP A 482 9.15 -13.89 9.11
C ASP A 482 7.79 -13.20 9.27
N VAL A 483 7.08 -13.02 8.16
CA VAL A 483 5.78 -12.34 8.15
C VAL A 483 4.66 -13.36 7.97
N SER A 484 3.87 -13.56 9.02
CA SER A 484 2.73 -14.47 8.99
C SER A 484 1.54 -13.81 8.30
N PRO A 485 0.95 -14.45 7.27
CA PRO A 485 -0.31 -13.99 6.70
C PRO A 485 -1.51 -14.50 7.50
N VAL A 486 -1.36 -15.06 8.70
CA VAL A 486 -2.49 -15.50 9.53
C VAL A 486 -2.69 -14.47 10.65
N PRO A 487 -3.89 -13.84 10.74
CA PRO A 487 -4.11 -12.84 11.76
C PRO A 487 -4.37 -13.47 13.13
N VAL A 488 -4.09 -12.72 14.18
CA VAL A 488 -4.31 -13.12 15.57
C VAL A 488 -5.28 -12.12 16.22
N GLN A 489 -6.22 -12.63 17.03
CA GLN A 489 -7.09 -11.78 17.83
C GLN A 489 -6.39 -11.39 19.13
N TYR A 490 -6.43 -10.11 19.48
CA TYR A 490 -5.85 -9.55 20.71
C TYR A 490 -6.92 -8.97 21.62
#